data_AF-A0A4Q4CFC0-F1
#
_entry.id   AF-A0A4Q4CFC0-F1
#
_cell.length_a   1.000
_cell.length_b   1.000
_cell.length_c   1.000
_cell.angle_alpha   90.00
_cell.angle_beta   90.00
_cell.angle_gamma   90.00
#
_symmetry.space_group_name_H-M   'P 1'
#
loop_
_entity.id
_entity.type
_entity.pdbx_description
1 polymer ?
#
loop_
_entity_poly.entity_id
_entity_poly.type
_entity_poly.pdbx_seq_one_letter_code
_entity_poly.pdbx_strand_id
1 'polypeptide(L)' 'MTAFLSVQSSLTGRRWTGPDPAQDRLAEGMAQQTRLPLPLCRILAARGVTADGAPAFLAPSLRDLMPDP' A
#
# COMPACT_ATOMS: atom_id res chain seq x y z
N MET A 1 0.82 22.88 -3.72
CA MET A 1 1.28 21.55 -3.24
C MET A 1 2.77 21.59 -2.99
N THR A 2 3.22 21.28 -1.77
CA THR A 2 4.64 21.12 -1.41
C THR A 2 5.22 19.82 -2.00
N ALA A 3 6.53 19.77 -2.26
CA ALA A 3 7.17 18.54 -2.71
C ALA A 3 7.32 17.57 -1.54
N PHE A 4 7.22 16.26 -1.82
CA PHE A 4 7.39 15.26 -0.77
C PHE A 4 8.82 15.30 -0.23
N LEU A 5 8.96 15.31 1.10
CA LEU A 5 10.24 15.45 1.80
C LEU A 5 11.07 16.67 1.34
N SER A 6 10.39 17.71 0.86
CA SER A 6 11.02 18.94 0.34
C SER A 6 11.90 18.74 -0.89
N VAL A 7 11.84 17.60 -1.57
CA VAL A 7 12.65 17.32 -2.76
C VAL A 7 11.95 17.83 -4.02
N GLN A 8 12.21 19.09 -4.36
CA GLN A 8 11.67 19.73 -5.57
C GLN A 8 12.32 19.22 -6.86
N SER A 9 13.60 18.87 -6.82
CA SER A 9 14.37 18.34 -7.96
C SER A 9 15.33 17.26 -7.47
N SER A 10 15.15 16.01 -7.92
CA SER A 10 16.08 14.92 -7.66
C SER A 10 17.36 15.07 -8.48
N LEU A 11 18.33 14.17 -8.27
CA LEU A 11 19.54 14.08 -9.10
C LEU A 11 19.24 14.00 -10.61
N THR A 12 18.12 13.39 -10.99
CA THR A 12 17.68 13.27 -12.40
C THR A 12 16.62 14.30 -12.79
N GLY A 13 16.45 15.38 -12.03
CA GLY A 13 15.51 16.46 -12.33
C GLY A 13 14.02 16.16 -12.05
N ARG A 14 13.72 15.11 -11.26
CA ARG A 14 12.32 14.72 -10.97
C ARG A 14 11.90 15.22 -9.59
N ARG A 15 10.72 15.85 -9.51
CA ARG A 15 10.09 16.19 -8.24
C ARG A 15 9.63 14.94 -7.51
N TRP A 16 9.83 14.87 -6.19
CA TRP A 16 9.26 13.79 -5.40
C TRP A 16 7.78 14.03 -5.10
N THR A 17 6.98 13.03 -5.41
CA THR A 17 5.55 12.94 -5.15
C THR A 17 5.31 11.97 -4.00
N GLY A 18 4.56 12.40 -2.99
CA GLY A 18 4.21 11.55 -1.86
C GLY A 18 3.04 10.60 -2.20
N PRO A 19 2.64 9.75 -1.24
CA PRO A 19 1.44 8.94 -1.38
C PRO A 19 0.19 9.79 -1.67
N ASP A 20 -0.74 9.25 -2.45
CA ASP A 20 -2.06 9.88 -2.65
C ASP A 20 -2.81 9.92 -1.30
N PRO A 21 -3.38 11.08 -0.88
CA PRO A 21 -4.21 11.17 0.31
C PRO A 21 -5.39 10.19 0.36
N ALA A 22 -5.93 9.77 -0.78
CA ALA A 22 -6.94 8.71 -0.83
C ALA A 22 -6.34 7.36 -0.41
N GLN A 23 -5.13 7.03 -0.88
CA GLN A 23 -4.44 5.80 -0.52
C GLN A 23 -3.99 5.79 0.95
N ASP A 24 -3.55 6.93 1.49
CA ASP A 24 -3.14 7.00 2.91
C ASP A 24 -4.35 6.76 3.84
N ARG A 25 -5.53 7.29 3.49
CA ARG A 25 -6.78 6.99 4.23
C ARG A 25 -7.16 5.51 4.17
N LEU A 26 -6.98 4.85 3.01
CA LEU A 26 -7.20 3.40 2.89
C LEU A 26 -6.24 2.61 3.78
N ALA A 27 -4.97 3.01 3.83
CA ALA A 27 -3.96 2.38 4.67
C ALA A 27 -4.27 2.53 6.17
N GLU A 28 -4.69 3.71 6.61
CA GLU A 28 -5.12 3.96 7.99
C GLU A 28 -6.31 3.09 8.39
N GLY A 29 -7.35 3.03 7.53
CA GLY A 29 -8.51 2.17 7.76
C GLY A 29 -8.12 0.69 7.85
N MET A 30 -7.25 0.22 6.95
CA MET A 30 -6.73 -1.15 7.00
C MET A 30 -5.95 -1.42 8.29
N ALA A 31 -5.11 -0.50 8.74
CA ALA A 31 -4.34 -0.67 9.98
C ALA A 31 -5.26 -0.80 11.20
N GLN A 32 -6.35 -0.02 11.24
CA GLN A 32 -7.36 -0.12 12.30
C GLN A 32 -8.10 -1.46 12.27
N GLN A 33 -8.52 -1.92 11.09
CA GLN A 33 -9.30 -3.16 10.91
C GLN A 33 -8.47 -4.41 11.19
N THR A 34 -7.23 -4.45 10.67
CA THR A 34 -6.39 -5.66 10.68
C THR A 34 -5.41 -5.71 11.85
N ARG A 35 -5.17 -4.58 12.53
CA ARG A 35 -4.09 -4.38 13.52
C ARG A 35 -2.69 -4.62 12.98
N LEU A 36 -2.52 -4.64 11.65
CA LEU A 36 -1.21 -4.69 11.01
C LEU A 36 -0.47 -3.33 11.16
N PRO A 37 0.87 -3.31 11.11
CA PRO A 37 1.62 -2.07 11.17
C PRO A 37 1.27 -1.14 9.99
N LEU A 38 1.06 0.15 10.26
CA LEU A 38 0.69 1.13 9.24
C LEU A 38 1.64 1.17 8.02
N PRO A 39 2.98 1.04 8.16
CA PRO A 39 3.86 0.96 6.99
C PRO A 39 3.53 -0.21 6.06
N LEU A 40 3.13 -1.37 6.61
CA LEU A 40 2.71 -2.52 5.81
C LEU A 40 1.38 -2.22 5.09
N CYS A 41 0.40 -1.65 5.81
CA CYS A 41 -0.89 -1.27 5.23
C CYS A 41 -0.74 -0.27 4.08
N ARG A 42 0.22 0.66 4.16
CA ARG A 42 0.54 1.59 3.06
C ARG A 42 1.00 0.86 1.80
N ILE A 43 1.84 -0.17 1.94
CA ILE A 43 2.28 -0.98 0.82
C ILE A 43 1.12 -1.80 0.23
N LEU A 44 0.27 -2.38 1.09
CA LEU A 44 -0.90 -3.15 0.65
C LEU A 44 -1.91 -2.27 -0.10
N ALA A 45 -2.24 -1.09 0.43
CA ALA A 45 -3.13 -0.12 -0.21
C ALA A 45 -2.55 0.39 -1.55
N ALA A 46 -1.24 0.64 -1.61
CA ALA A 46 -0.56 1.01 -2.86
C ALA A 46 -0.64 -0.07 -3.94
N ARG A 47 -0.78 -1.35 -3.54
CA ARG A 47 -0.95 -2.51 -4.44
C ARG A 47 -2.42 -2.86 -4.70
N GLY A 48 -3.37 -2.05 -4.21
CA GLY A 48 -4.81 -2.29 -4.38
C GLY A 48 -5.37 -3.46 -3.55
N VAL A 49 -4.64 -3.91 -2.52
CA VAL A 49 -5.10 -4.98 -1.63
C VAL A 49 -6.09 -4.37 -0.61
N THR A 50 -7.23 -5.02 -0.43
CA THR A 50 -8.22 -4.64 0.60
C THR A 50 -7.83 -5.19 1.96
N ALA A 51 -8.42 -4.69 3.05
CA ALA A 51 -8.19 -5.23 4.38
C ALA A 51 -8.54 -6.73 4.47
N ASP A 52 -9.65 -7.13 3.87
CA ASP A 52 -10.10 -8.53 3.81
C ASP A 52 -9.17 -9.40 2.96
N GLY A 53 -8.56 -8.82 1.91
CA GLY A 53 -7.59 -9.50 1.06
C GLY A 53 -6.18 -9.60 1.65
N ALA A 54 -5.89 -8.87 2.72
CA ALA A 54 -4.54 -8.81 3.31
C ALA A 54 -4.00 -10.18 3.76
N PRO A 55 -4.77 -11.06 4.44
CA PRO A 55 -4.26 -12.37 4.84
C PRO A 55 -3.82 -13.23 3.65
N ALA A 56 -4.66 -13.34 2.61
CA ALA A 56 -4.34 -14.12 1.42
C ALA A 56 -3.16 -13.53 0.64
N PHE A 57 -3.02 -12.20 0.63
CA PHE A 57 -1.88 -11.54 0.00
C PHE A 57 -0.56 -11.76 0.76
N LEU A 58 -0.59 -11.74 2.10
CA LEU A 58 0.60 -11.86 2.94
C LEU A 58 1.09 -13.29 3.11
N ALA A 59 0.18 -14.27 3.06
CA ALA A 59 0.49 -15.68 3.18
C ALA A 59 -0.23 -16.48 2.08
N PRO A 60 0.13 -16.26 0.80
CA PRO A 60 -0.49 -16.98 -0.30
C PRO A 60 -0.10 -18.45 -0.26
N SER A 61 -1.04 -19.35 -0.58
CA SER A 61 -0.74 -20.76 -0.79
C SER A 61 -0.95 -21.14 -2.25
N LEU A 62 -0.15 -22.08 -2.77
CA LEU A 62 -0.30 -22.57 -4.15
C LEU A 62 -1.68 -23.21 -4.38
N ARG A 63 -2.25 -23.85 -3.35
CA ARG A 63 -3.58 -24.47 -3.43
C ARG A 63 -4.66 -23.43 -3.73
N ASP A 64 -4.59 -22.26 -3.10
CA ASP A 64 -5.61 -21.21 -3.24
C ASP A 64 -5.55 -20.47 -4.58
N LEU A 65 -4.46 -20.67 -5.34
CA LEU A 65 -4.20 -20.02 -6.62
C LEU A 65 -4.37 -20.96 -7.82
N MET A 66 -4.67 -22.24 -7.59
CA MET A 66 -4.93 -23.19 -8.68
C MET A 66 -6.38 -23.03 -9.18
N PRO A 67 -6.62 -23.00 -10.51
CA PRO A 67 -7.96 -23.14 -11.04
C PRO A 67 -8.54 -24.51 -10.65
N ASP A 68 -9.87 -24.59 -10.49
CA ASP A 68 -10.54 -25.87 -10.24
C ASP A 68 -10.18 -26.87 -11.35
N PRO A 69 -9.81 -28.12 -10.99
CA PRO A 69 -9.27 -29.11 -11.92
C PRO A 69 -10.27 -29.57 -12.98
#